data_AF-A0A226BUA4-F1
#
_entry.id   AF-A0A226BUA4-F1
#
_cell.length_a   1.000
_cell.length_b   1.000
_cell.length_c   1.000
_cell.angle_alpha   90.00
_cell.angle_beta   90.00
_cell.angle_gamma   90.00
#
_symmetry.space_group_name_H-M   'P 1'
#
loop_
_entity.id
_entity.type
_entity.pdbx_description
1 polymer ?
#
loop_
_entity_poly.entity_id
_entity_poly.type
_entity_poly.pdbx_seq_one_letter_code
_entity_poly.pdbx_strand_id
1 'polypeptide(L)' 'MKNNEKYEVCYNMQAVVDSKYKFLVDFEIVNDINNQSQLSNMVTKIRSRFSDQKIITLADTGYFNMSE' A
#
# COMPACT_ATOMS: atom_id res chain seq x y z
N MET A 1 15.19 -4.35 -2.84
CA MET A 1 15.18 -4.48 -1.36
C MET A 1 16.61 -4.68 -0.86
N LYS A 2 16.98 -4.16 0.32
CA LYS A 2 18.34 -4.37 0.87
C LYS A 2 18.40 -5.70 1.61
N ASN A 3 19.22 -6.63 1.13
CA ASN A 3 19.43 -7.95 1.71
C ASN A 3 20.94 -8.17 1.88
N ASN A 4 21.42 -8.40 3.11
CA ASN A 4 22.85 -8.57 3.41
C ASN A 4 23.77 -7.54 2.71
N GLU A 5 23.41 -6.25 2.83
CA GLU A 5 24.12 -5.11 2.23
C GLU A 5 24.16 -5.05 0.70
N LYS A 6 23.50 -6.00 0.02
CA LYS A 6 23.31 -5.99 -1.44
C LYS A 6 21.89 -5.55 -1.79
N TYR A 7 21.77 -4.90 -2.94
CA TYR A 7 20.47 -4.57 -3.52
C TYR A 7 20.06 -5.69 -4.47
N GLU A 8 19.00 -6.39 -4.12
CA GLU A 8 18.38 -7.39 -4.96
C GLU A 8 17.12 -6.81 -5.62
N VAL A 9 16.83 -7.26 -6.84
CA VAL A 9 15.59 -6.94 -7.54
C VAL A 9 14.44 -7.54 -6.75
N CYS A 10 13.51 -6.69 -6.31
CA CYS A 10 12.34 -7.11 -5.57
C CYS A 10 11.14 -6.28 -6.02
N TYR A 11 9.96 -6.89 -5.99
CA TYR A 11 8.71 -6.24 -6.28
C TYR A 11 7.81 -6.37 -5.06
N ASN A 12 7.40 -5.25 -4.49
CA ASN A 12 6.41 -5.21 -3.42
C ASN A 12 5.03 -5.03 -4.06
N MET A 13 4.04 -5.71 -3.49
CA MET A 13 2.65 -5.55 -3.90
C MET A 13 1.87 -4.90 -2.78
N GLN A 14 1.14 -3.83 -3.10
CA GLN A 14 0.14 -3.23 -2.22
C GLN A 14 -1.24 -3.52 -2.79
N ALA A 15 -2.18 -3.90 -1.92
CA ALA A 15 -3.51 -4.31 -2.32
C ALA A 15 -4.57 -3.65 -1.44
N VAL A 16 -5.71 -3.33 -2.05
CA VAL A 16 -6.93 -2.92 -1.36
C VAL A 16 -7.90 -4.08 -1.45
N VAL A 17 -8.35 -4.54 -0.29
CA VAL A 17 -9.31 -5.63 -0.19
C VAL A 17 -10.56 -5.15 0.53
N ASP A 18 -11.72 -5.56 0.02
CA ASP A 18 -12.96 -5.40 0.75
C ASP A 18 -12.99 -6.36 1.95
N SER A 19 -13.24 -5.81 3.13
CA SER A 19 -13.20 -6.58 4.38
C SER A 19 -14.36 -7.57 4.52
N LYS A 20 -15.52 -7.29 3.91
CA LYS A 20 -16.76 -8.06 4.06
C LYS A 20 -16.78 -9.30 3.15
N TYR A 21 -16.47 -9.13 1.88
CA TYR A 21 -16.55 -10.16 0.86
C TYR A 21 -15.17 -10.68 0.42
N LYS A 22 -14.07 -10.17 1.00
CA LYS A 22 -12.68 -10.55 0.67
C LYS A 22 -12.34 -10.36 -0.81
N PHE A 23 -12.95 -9.34 -1.42
CA PHE A 23 -12.76 -9.02 -2.83
C PHE A 23 -11.51 -8.15 -3.01
N LEU A 24 -10.67 -8.47 -4.00
CA LEU A 24 -9.54 -7.62 -4.37
C LEU A 24 -10.05 -6.46 -5.22
N VAL A 25 -9.97 -5.24 -4.69
CA VAL A 25 -10.54 -4.03 -5.31
C VAL A 25 -9.52 -3.33 -6.20
N ASP A 26 -8.28 -3.23 -5.74
CA ASP A 26 -7.18 -2.64 -6.49
C ASP A 26 -5.85 -3.18 -5.99
N PHE A 27 -4.81 -3.12 -6.82
CA PHE A 27 -3.45 -3.45 -6.42
C PHE A 27 -2.43 -2.67 -7.22
N GLU A 28 -1.23 -2.55 -6.68
CA GLU A 28 -0.09 -1.93 -7.33
C GLU A 28 1.16 -2.74 -7.04
N ILE A 29 2.05 -2.80 -8.03
CA ILE A 29 3.35 -3.45 -7.93
C ILE A 29 4.40 -2.36 -8.04
N VAL A 30 5.27 -2.27 -7.03
CA VAL A 30 6.34 -1.28 -6.96
C VAL A 30 7.69 -1.97 -6.84
N ASN A 31 8.67 -1.44 -7.57
CA ASN A 31 10.07 -1.87 -7.49
C ASN A 31 10.88 -0.74 -6.85
N ASP A 32 10.66 -0.54 -5.55
CA ASP A 32 11.37 0.45 -4.75
C ASP A 32 12.28 -0.26 -3.73
N ILE A 33 13.32 0.46 -3.31
CA ILE A 33 14.30 0.01 -2.33
C ILE A 33 13.68 -0.05 -0.93
N ASN A 34 12.73 0.85 -0.63
CA ASN A 34 12.05 0.92 0.67
C ASN A 34 10.52 0.94 0.51
N ASN A 35 9.80 0.84 1.65
CA ASN A 35 8.34 0.72 1.72
C ASN A 35 7.63 2.03 2.09
N GLN A 36 8.37 3.14 2.19
CA GLN A 36 7.80 4.42 2.63
C GLN A 36 6.79 4.94 1.61
N SER A 37 5.69 5.52 2.10
CA SER A 37 4.62 6.13 1.27
C SER A 37 3.86 5.19 0.34
N GLN A 38 4.13 3.89 0.34
CA GLN A 38 3.53 2.98 -0.65
C GLN A 38 2.04 2.70 -0.38
N LEU A 39 1.57 2.89 0.86
CA LEU A 39 0.17 2.67 1.21
C LEU A 39 -0.73 3.87 0.89
N SER A 40 -0.18 5.09 0.87
CA SER A 40 -1.01 6.29 0.75
C SER A 40 -1.53 6.54 -0.66
N ASN A 41 -0.76 6.09 -1.67
CA ASN A 41 -1.24 6.03 -3.04
C ASN A 41 -2.49 5.15 -3.15
N MET A 42 -2.50 3.99 -2.49
CA MET A 42 -3.66 3.09 -2.46
C MET A 42 -4.87 3.76 -1.83
N VAL A 43 -4.69 4.48 -0.72
CA VAL A 43 -5.78 5.24 -0.07
C VAL A 43 -6.33 6.33 -0.99
N THR A 44 -5.46 7.07 -1.67
CA THR A 44 -5.86 8.14 -2.61
C THR A 44 -6.67 7.57 -3.78
N LYS A 45 -6.22 6.46 -4.37
CA LYS A 45 -6.93 5.76 -5.45
C LYS A 45 -8.31 5.26 -5.02
N ILE A 46 -8.46 4.77 -3.79
CA ILE A 46 -9.75 4.29 -3.29
C ILE A 46 -10.68 5.44 -2.92
N ARG A 47 -10.16 6.52 -2.34
CA ARG A 47 -10.96 7.73 -2.08
C ARG A 47 -11.53 8.34 -3.35
N SER A 48 -10.80 8.30 -4.47
CA SER A 48 -11.33 8.78 -5.74
C SER A 48 -12.41 7.88 -6.36
N ARG A 49 -12.39 6.57 -6.06
CA ARG A 49 -13.40 5.60 -6.55
C ARG A 49 -14.62 5.45 -5.62
N PHE A 50 -14.42 5.62 -4.31
CA PHE A 50 -15.42 5.39 -3.26
C PHE A 50 -15.52 6.61 -2.34
N SER A 51 -15.76 7.80 -2.93
CA SER A 51 -15.80 9.09 -2.22
C SER A 51 -16.73 9.12 -1.01
N ASP A 52 -17.79 8.31 -1.03
CA ASP A 52 -18.87 8.36 -0.04
C ASP A 52 -18.76 7.25 1.04
N GLN A 53 -17.70 6.44 1.00
CA GLN A 53 -17.52 5.34 1.94
C GLN A 53 -16.49 5.65 3.03
N LYS A 54 -16.77 5.18 4.25
CA LYS A 54 -15.79 5.20 5.33
C LYS A 54 -14.69 4.18 5.04
N ILE A 55 -13.50 4.69 4.71
CA ILE A 55 -12.30 3.88 4.48
C ILE A 55 -11.52 3.80 5.79
N ILE A 56 -11.25 2.58 6.26
CA ILE A 56 -10.36 2.31 7.39
C ILE A 56 -9.03 1.82 6.82
N THR A 57 -7.97 2.59 7.04
CA THR A 57 -6.61 2.22 6.62
C THR A 57 -5.84 1.67 7.81
N LEU A 58 -5.21 0.51 7.64
CA LEU A 58 -4.29 -0.09 8.60
C LEU A 58 -2.92 -0.21 7.95
N ALA A 59 -1.88 0.30 8.62
CA ALA A 59 -0.50 0.25 8.15
C ALA A 59 0.40 -0.34 9.25
N ASP A 60 1.40 -1.12 8.86
CA ASP A 60 2.52 -1.42 9.74
C ASP A 60 3.42 -0.16 9.85
N THR A 61 4.17 -0.05 10.94
CA THR A 61 5.12 1.03 11.22
C THR A 61 6.10 1.24 10.05
N GLY A 62 6.48 0.16 9.36
CA GLY A 62 7.36 0.22 8.18
C GLY A 62 6.74 0.88 6.93
N TYR A 63 5.43 1.10 6.92
CA TYR A 63 4.67 1.80 5.87
C TYR A 63 4.06 3.11 6.37
N PHE A 64 4.18 3.41 7.67
CA PHE A 64 3.62 4.60 8.29
C PHE A 64 4.44 5.83 7.93
N ASN A 65 3.76 6.88 7.46
CA ASN A 65 4.30 8.23 7.33
C ASN A 65 3.49 9.17 8.22
N MET A 66 4.18 9.97 9.04
CA MET A 66 3.57 10.90 10.00
C MET A 66 2.85 12.09 9.33
N SER A 67 3.06 12.29 8.03
CA SER A 67 2.55 13.43 7.26
C SER A 67 1.23 13.17 6.50
N GLU A 68 0.60 12.00 6.69
CA GLU A 68 -0.72 11.62 6.15
C GLU A 68 -1.66 11.10 7.26
#